data_AF-A0A2E3PVY5-F1
#
_entry.id   AF-A0A2E3PVY5-F1
#
_cell.length_a   1.000
_cell.length_b   1.000
_cell.length_c   1.000
_cell.angle_alpha   90.00
_cell.angle_beta   90.00
_cell.angle_gamma   90.00
#
_symmetry.space_group_name_H-M   'P 1'
#
loop_
_entity.id
_entity.type
_entity.pdbx_description
1 polymer ?
#
loop_
_entity_poly.entity_id
_entity_poly.type
_entity_poly.pdbx_seq_one_letter_code
_entity_poly.pdbx_strand_id
1 'polypeptide(L)'
;MIQLPARFRLLRNLPALAALLVMTTGGALSDTRAPEPFTVANTATLTRSDSGVAIVPTGFEQRLVHISVCEQDTELVIDAGASMRLWRIPTGLSRIEWPVSAGVSLSRDDAVALAGVTAPESVVTWGAEVDWPGLGPVTLVVFRMGPDRFGGLLSSMPSGVRQLRQMVFQRASAHGRQRPQSRPVEACPDC
;
A
#
# COMPACT_ATOMS: atom_id res chain seq x y z
N MET A 1 -14.15 -12.72 -89.27
CA MET A 1 -13.88 -12.99 -87.84
C MET A 1 -14.55 -11.89 -87.03
N ILE A 2 -15.54 -12.30 -86.22
CA ILE A 2 -16.15 -11.59 -85.06
C ILE A 2 -17.09 -10.40 -85.35
N GLN A 3 -18.39 -10.71 -85.35
CA GLN A 3 -19.49 -9.83 -84.96
C GLN A 3 -19.46 -9.57 -83.44
N LEU A 4 -19.77 -8.36 -83.02
CA LEU A 4 -20.38 -8.08 -81.71
C LEU A 4 -21.21 -6.79 -81.78
N PRO A 5 -22.54 -6.87 -81.60
CA PRO A 5 -23.40 -5.72 -81.42
C PRO A 5 -23.87 -5.56 -79.96
N ALA A 6 -24.50 -4.42 -79.74
CA ALA A 6 -25.59 -4.15 -78.81
C ALA A 6 -25.28 -3.80 -77.34
N ARG A 7 -25.81 -2.63 -76.99
CA ARG A 7 -26.06 -2.06 -75.66
C ARG A 7 -27.00 -2.95 -74.85
N PHE A 8 -26.77 -3.05 -73.54
CA PHE A 8 -27.81 -3.40 -72.57
C PHE A 8 -27.72 -2.49 -71.33
N ARG A 9 -28.87 -1.95 -70.94
CA ARG A 9 -29.13 -1.18 -69.72
C ARG A 9 -29.41 -2.12 -68.54
N LEU A 10 -29.42 -1.48 -67.35
CA LEU A 10 -30.17 -1.79 -66.12
C LEU A 10 -29.43 -2.53 -64.99
N LEU A 11 -29.22 -1.75 -63.92
CA LEU A 11 -29.62 -2.03 -62.54
C LEU A 11 -29.54 -3.49 -62.09
N ARG A 12 -28.62 -3.78 -61.17
CA ARG A 12 -28.91 -4.63 -60.01
C ARG A 12 -27.76 -4.71 -59.00
N ASN A 13 -28.16 -4.63 -57.73
CA ASN A 13 -27.57 -5.29 -56.56
C ASN A 13 -26.41 -4.58 -55.83
N LEU A 14 -26.79 -3.71 -54.90
CA LEU A 14 -26.17 -3.63 -53.58
C LEU A 14 -26.57 -4.89 -52.77
N PRO A 15 -25.62 -5.48 -52.04
CA PRO A 15 -25.90 -5.95 -50.70
C PRO A 15 -24.97 -5.25 -49.68
N ALA A 16 -25.60 -4.80 -48.61
CA ALA A 16 -25.00 -4.12 -47.47
C ALA A 16 -23.97 -5.01 -46.76
N LEU A 17 -22.77 -4.48 -46.51
CA LEU A 17 -21.83 -5.06 -45.57
C LEU A 17 -21.86 -4.24 -44.28
N ALA A 18 -22.66 -4.70 -43.32
CA ALA A 18 -22.62 -4.22 -41.94
C ALA A 18 -21.39 -4.81 -41.25
N ALA A 19 -20.33 -4.01 -41.12
CA ALA A 19 -19.19 -4.34 -40.26
C ALA A 19 -19.60 -4.03 -38.80
N LEU A 20 -20.10 -5.04 -38.09
CA LEU A 20 -20.34 -4.95 -36.65
C LEU A 20 -18.99 -5.12 -35.94
N LEU A 21 -18.31 -4.01 -35.67
CA LEU A 21 -17.11 -3.98 -34.85
C LEU A 21 -17.55 -4.19 -33.38
N VAL A 22 -17.47 -5.44 -32.91
CA VAL A 22 -17.67 -5.76 -31.50
C VAL A 22 -16.47 -5.19 -30.73
N MET A 23 -16.64 -4.00 -30.16
CA MET A 23 -15.75 -3.52 -29.10
C MET A 23 -16.02 -4.38 -27.87
N THR A 24 -15.26 -5.45 -27.70
CA THR A 24 -15.14 -6.11 -26.40
C THR A 24 -14.37 -5.15 -25.50
N THR A 25 -15.08 -4.26 -24.80
CA THR A 25 -14.56 -3.59 -23.61
C THR A 25 -14.39 -4.66 -22.54
N GLY A 26 -13.22 -5.31 -22.55
CA GLY A 26 -12.76 -6.08 -21.42
C GLY A 26 -12.52 -5.11 -20.27
N GLY A 27 -13.53 -4.91 -19.43
CA GLY A 27 -13.32 -4.31 -18.12
C GLY A 27 -12.40 -5.25 -17.35
N ALA A 28 -11.14 -4.86 -17.21
CA ALA A 28 -10.28 -5.41 -16.18
C ALA A 28 -10.98 -5.08 -14.85
N LEU A 29 -11.58 -6.08 -14.23
CA LEU A 29 -11.99 -6.00 -12.84
C LEU A 29 -10.69 -5.82 -12.06
N SER A 30 -10.41 -4.61 -11.60
CA SER A 30 -9.31 -4.35 -10.65
C SER A 30 -9.56 -5.21 -9.42
N ASP A 31 -8.78 -6.27 -9.24
CA ASP A 31 -8.90 -7.20 -8.12
C ASP A 31 -8.28 -6.53 -6.89
N THR A 32 -9.02 -5.59 -6.31
CA THR A 32 -8.61 -4.95 -5.07
C THR A 32 -8.74 -5.98 -3.96
N ARG A 33 -7.60 -6.50 -3.50
CA ARG A 33 -7.54 -7.46 -2.40
C ARG A 33 -8.28 -6.87 -1.18
N ALA A 34 -9.25 -7.62 -0.66
CA ALA A 34 -10.01 -7.19 0.51
C ALA A 34 -9.08 -6.83 1.68
N PRO A 35 -9.37 -5.77 2.46
CA PRO A 35 -8.56 -5.41 3.63
C PRO A 35 -8.44 -6.57 4.61
N GLU A 36 -7.22 -6.87 5.02
CA GLU A 36 -6.91 -7.97 5.91
C GLU A 36 -6.57 -7.46 7.31
N PRO A 37 -6.91 -8.19 8.39
CA PRO A 37 -6.64 -7.76 9.75
C PRO A 37 -5.17 -7.97 10.14
N PHE A 38 -4.55 -6.94 10.73
CA PHE A 38 -3.20 -6.95 11.28
C PHE A 38 -3.20 -6.46 12.72
N THR A 39 -2.38 -7.09 13.56
CA THR A 39 -1.99 -6.54 14.86
C THR A 39 -0.79 -5.63 14.65
N VAL A 40 -0.92 -4.36 15.04
CA VAL A 40 0.18 -3.41 15.11
C VAL A 40 0.70 -3.32 16.54
N ALA A 41 2.01 -3.40 16.70
CA ALA A 41 2.70 -3.22 17.97
C ALA A 41 3.82 -2.19 17.82
N ASN A 42 3.91 -1.26 18.77
CA ASN A 42 5.06 -0.37 18.90
C ASN A 42 6.22 -1.16 19.52
N THR A 43 7.37 -1.19 18.85
CA THR A 43 8.54 -1.98 19.27
C THR A 43 9.64 -1.12 19.86
N ALA A 44 9.65 0.18 19.58
CA ALA A 44 10.57 1.15 20.16
C ALA A 44 10.06 2.57 19.95
N THR A 45 10.28 3.46 20.92
CA THR A 45 10.09 4.90 20.75
C THR A 45 11.40 5.62 21.06
N LEU A 46 11.86 6.42 20.11
CA LEU A 46 13.05 7.25 20.20
C LEU A 46 12.64 8.71 20.24
N THR A 47 13.22 9.47 21.16
CA THR A 47 13.06 10.93 21.25
C THR A 47 14.41 11.57 20.97
N ARG A 48 14.48 12.46 19.97
CA ARG A 48 15.70 13.21 19.65
C ARG A 48 15.58 14.63 20.20
N SER A 49 16.50 15.01 21.07
CA SER A 49 16.68 16.36 21.61
C SER A 49 18.11 16.85 21.36
N ASP A 50 18.38 18.11 21.68
CA ASP A 50 19.73 18.69 21.57
C ASP A 50 20.77 17.97 22.45
N SER A 51 20.32 17.26 23.49
CA SER A 51 21.13 16.44 24.39
C SER A 51 21.38 15.01 23.92
N GLY A 52 20.82 14.59 22.77
CA GLY A 52 21.01 13.26 22.20
C GLY A 52 19.71 12.48 21.94
N VAL A 53 19.82 11.16 21.88
CA VAL A 53 18.70 10.25 21.63
C VAL A 53 18.34 9.52 22.92
N ALA A 54 17.09 9.65 23.36
CA ALA A 54 16.54 8.91 24.49
C ALA A 54 15.55 7.84 24.02
N ILE A 55 15.62 6.64 24.60
CA ILE A 55 14.63 5.58 24.38
C ILE A 55 13.54 5.71 25.43
N VAL A 56 12.31 5.85 24.97
CA VAL A 56 11.13 5.87 25.84
C VAL A 56 10.52 4.47 25.81
N PRO A 57 10.34 3.81 26.98
CA PRO A 57 9.66 2.53 27.05
C PRO A 57 8.29 2.63 26.40
N THR A 58 8.04 1.76 25.43
CA THR A 58 6.72 1.63 24.82
C THR A 58 5.88 0.78 25.74
N GLY A 59 4.83 1.34 26.33
CA GLY A 59 3.73 0.52 26.83
C GLY A 59 3.28 -0.33 25.64
N PHE A 60 3.42 -1.66 25.74
CA PHE A 60 3.21 -2.64 24.67
C PHE A 60 1.71 -2.73 24.27
N GLU A 61 1.11 -1.61 23.88
CA GLU A 61 -0.24 -1.57 23.37
C GLU A 61 -0.25 -2.11 21.94
N GLN A 62 -0.86 -3.27 21.79
CA GLN A 62 -1.21 -3.83 20.50
C GLN A 62 -2.57 -3.29 20.08
N ARG A 63 -2.72 -2.95 18.79
CA ARG A 63 -4.01 -2.55 18.21
C ARG A 63 -4.30 -3.38 16.97
N LEU A 64 -5.59 -3.60 16.70
CA LEU A 64 -6.04 -4.19 15.44
C LEU A 64 -6.20 -3.07 14.41
N VAL A 65 -5.64 -3.26 13.22
CA VAL A 65 -5.81 -2.41 12.05
C VAL A 65 -6.15 -3.27 10.85
N HIS A 66 -6.74 -2.71 9.81
CA HIS A 66 -6.89 -3.39 8.53
C HIS A 66 -5.92 -2.81 7.52
N ILE A 67 -5.27 -3.67 6.73
CA ILE A 67 -4.35 -3.27 5.67
C ILE A 67 -4.86 -3.85 4.36
N SER A 68 -5.00 -3.00 3.35
CA SER A 68 -5.13 -3.42 1.95
C SER A 68 -3.97 -2.86 1.15
N VAL A 69 -3.47 -3.65 0.21
CA VAL A 69 -2.47 -3.23 -0.77
C VAL A 69 -3.15 -3.28 -2.12
N CYS A 70 -3.13 -2.15 -2.83
CA CYS A 70 -3.71 -2.05 -4.17
C CYS A 70 -2.90 -2.88 -5.18
N GLU A 71 -3.49 -3.16 -6.34
CA GLU A 71 -2.80 -3.89 -7.40
C GLU A 71 -1.46 -3.21 -7.76
N GLN A 72 -0.46 -4.04 -8.05
CA GLN A 72 0.90 -3.62 -8.40
C GLN A 72 1.68 -2.88 -7.30
N ASP A 73 1.26 -2.99 -6.03
CA ASP A 73 1.94 -2.37 -4.89
C ASP A 73 2.02 -0.83 -4.96
N THR A 74 1.16 -0.17 -5.74
CA THR A 74 1.21 1.30 -5.93
C THR A 74 0.74 2.08 -4.70
N GLU A 75 -0.21 1.52 -3.97
CA GLU A 75 -0.86 2.11 -2.81
C GLU A 75 -1.02 1.07 -1.70
N LEU A 76 -0.91 1.56 -0.46
CA LEU A 76 -1.24 0.82 0.75
C LEU A 76 -2.21 1.65 1.59
N VAL A 77 -3.32 1.05 2.00
CA VAL A 77 -4.32 1.68 2.87
C VAL A 77 -4.30 1.00 4.24
N ILE A 78 -4.30 1.81 5.29
CA ILE A 78 -4.38 1.37 6.69
C ILE A 78 -5.63 1.98 7.31
N ASP A 79 -6.52 1.13 7.82
CA ASP A 79 -7.64 1.56 8.66
C ASP A 79 -7.34 1.24 10.13
N ALA A 80 -7.15 2.30 10.92
CA ALA A 80 -6.96 2.26 12.37
C ALA A 80 -8.08 3.00 13.13
N GLY A 81 -9.30 3.03 12.57
CA GLY A 81 -10.40 3.90 13.00
C GLY A 81 -10.50 5.18 12.17
N ALA A 82 -9.49 5.47 11.36
CA ALA A 82 -9.47 6.42 10.27
C ALA A 82 -8.68 5.80 9.11
N SER A 83 -9.15 6.01 7.88
CA SER A 83 -8.48 5.50 6.69
C SER A 83 -7.30 6.39 6.32
N MET A 84 -6.11 5.81 6.31
CA MET A 84 -4.85 6.45 5.95
C MET A 84 -4.31 5.78 4.71
N ARG A 85 -3.90 6.56 3.73
CA ARG A 85 -3.46 6.05 2.45
C ARG A 85 -2.00 6.45 2.19
N LEU A 86 -1.18 5.50 1.74
CA LEU A 86 0.27 5.63 1.63
C LEU A 86 0.76 5.25 0.23
N TRP A 87 1.63 6.08 -0.36
CA TRP A 87 2.04 5.93 -1.77
C TRP A 87 3.35 5.20 -1.88
N ARG A 88 3.51 4.40 -2.94
CA ARG A 88 4.76 3.68 -3.21
C ARG A 88 5.93 4.65 -3.30
N ILE A 89 6.99 4.35 -2.55
CA ILE A 89 8.28 5.06 -2.63
C ILE A 89 9.18 4.31 -3.61
N PRO A 90 9.47 4.85 -4.81
CA PRO A 90 10.20 4.11 -5.85
C PRO A 90 11.63 3.71 -5.46
N THR A 91 12.22 4.45 -4.52
CA THR A 91 13.58 4.22 -4.03
C THR A 91 13.65 3.28 -2.82
N GLY A 92 12.52 2.66 -2.45
CA GLY A 92 12.43 1.77 -1.30
C GLY A 92 12.91 2.44 -0.01
N LEU A 93 13.79 1.76 0.72
CA LEU A 93 14.39 2.26 1.96
C LEU A 93 15.67 3.08 1.77
N SER A 94 16.21 3.18 0.55
CA SER A 94 17.52 3.79 0.31
C SER A 94 17.60 5.27 0.73
N ARG A 95 16.50 6.01 0.58
CA ARG A 95 16.41 7.45 0.90
C ARG A 95 15.70 7.75 2.23
N ILE A 96 15.25 6.73 2.94
CA ILE A 96 14.58 6.89 4.23
C ILE A 96 15.65 7.07 5.30
N GLU A 97 15.64 8.24 5.96
CA GLU A 97 16.49 8.50 7.12
C GLU A 97 16.09 7.52 8.23
N TRP A 98 17.02 6.62 8.56
CA TRP A 98 16.87 5.68 9.67
C TRP A 98 17.73 6.18 10.82
N PRO A 99 17.18 6.53 11.99
CA PRO A 99 18.02 6.81 13.13
C PRO A 99 18.69 5.51 13.54
N VAL A 100 19.99 5.41 13.30
CA VAL A 100 20.84 4.36 13.85
C VAL A 100 21.26 4.82 15.24
N SER A 101 20.73 4.19 16.28
CA SER A 101 21.12 4.42 17.67
C SER A 101 21.03 3.11 18.44
N ALA A 102 21.86 2.94 19.46
CA ALA A 102 21.79 1.76 20.33
C ALA A 102 20.39 1.66 20.95
N GLY A 103 19.71 0.51 20.77
CA GLY A 103 18.34 0.24 21.25
C GLY A 103 17.22 0.48 20.23
N VAL A 104 17.56 0.67 18.97
CA VAL A 104 16.65 0.49 17.82
C VAL A 104 16.45 -1.02 17.60
N SER A 105 15.19 -1.47 17.63
CA SER A 105 14.84 -2.90 17.56
C SER A 105 14.81 -3.46 16.14
N LEU A 106 14.78 -2.59 15.13
CA LEU A 106 14.76 -2.95 13.71
C LEU A 106 15.69 -2.03 12.93
N SER A 107 16.80 -2.55 12.41
CA SER A 107 17.69 -1.79 11.53
C SER A 107 17.23 -1.83 10.07
N ARG A 108 17.84 -0.99 9.22
CA ARG A 108 17.62 -1.06 7.77
C ARG A 108 18.04 -2.42 7.20
N ASP A 109 19.15 -2.97 7.68
CA ASP A 109 19.69 -4.25 7.20
C ASP A 109 18.79 -5.41 7.61
N ASP A 110 18.20 -5.35 8.81
CA ASP A 110 17.18 -6.31 9.24
C ASP A 110 15.95 -6.25 8.33
N ALA A 111 15.49 -5.05 7.97
CA ALA A 111 14.37 -4.87 7.06
C ALA A 111 14.65 -5.48 5.66
N VAL A 112 15.86 -5.29 5.14
CA VAL A 112 16.32 -5.90 3.87
C VAL A 112 16.33 -7.42 3.96
N ALA A 113 16.94 -7.97 5.02
CA ALA A 113 17.03 -9.41 5.24
C ALA A 113 15.64 -10.04 5.40
N LEU A 114 14.75 -9.44 6.20
CA LEU A 114 13.39 -9.92 6.40
C LEU A 114 12.54 -9.84 5.13
N ALA A 115 12.72 -8.79 4.33
CA ALA A 115 12.05 -8.67 3.03
C ALA A 115 12.53 -9.71 1.99
N GLY A 116 13.62 -10.44 2.26
CA GLY A 116 14.17 -11.46 1.35
C GLY A 116 14.81 -10.85 0.11
N VAL A 117 15.26 -9.61 0.19
CA VAL A 117 15.95 -8.89 -0.90
C VAL A 117 17.39 -8.58 -0.49
N THR A 118 18.22 -8.18 -1.44
CA THR A 118 19.65 -7.91 -1.21
C THR A 118 19.99 -6.43 -1.07
N ALA A 119 19.05 -5.54 -1.39
CA ALA A 119 19.29 -4.10 -1.43
C ALA A 119 18.10 -3.30 -0.84
N PRO A 120 18.35 -2.20 -0.12
CA PRO A 120 17.31 -1.39 0.51
C PRO A 120 16.34 -0.76 -0.48
N GLU A 121 16.79 -0.42 -1.69
CA GLU A 121 15.95 0.10 -2.77
C GLU A 121 14.94 -0.93 -3.29
N SER A 122 15.23 -2.23 -3.15
CA SER A 122 14.35 -3.31 -3.58
C SER A 122 13.25 -3.61 -2.56
N VAL A 123 13.31 -3.04 -1.36
CA VAL A 123 12.27 -3.24 -0.34
C VAL A 123 11.00 -2.48 -0.74
N VAL A 124 9.88 -3.21 -0.84
CA VAL A 124 8.57 -2.59 -1.10
C VAL A 124 8.17 -1.72 0.09
N THR A 125 8.00 -0.44 -0.18
CA THR A 125 7.90 0.65 0.80
C THR A 125 6.88 1.68 0.33
N TRP A 126 6.03 2.12 1.23
CA TRP A 126 5.03 3.18 1.06
C TRP A 126 5.23 4.27 2.11
N GLY A 127 4.80 5.49 1.82
CA GLY A 127 4.78 6.55 2.82
C GLY A 127 3.84 7.69 2.48
N ALA A 128 3.45 8.42 3.51
CA ALA A 128 2.64 9.63 3.43
C ALA A 128 2.74 10.45 4.72
N GLU A 129 2.32 11.71 4.65
CA GLU A 129 1.90 12.47 5.82
C GLU A 129 0.44 12.12 6.13
N VAL A 130 0.16 11.70 7.36
CA VAL A 130 -1.17 11.19 7.76
C VAL A 130 -1.53 11.69 9.14
N ASP A 131 -2.83 11.83 9.42
CA ASP A 131 -3.33 12.08 10.76
C ASP A 131 -3.47 10.78 11.53
N TRP A 132 -2.50 10.50 12.41
CA TRP A 132 -2.51 9.28 13.22
C TRP A 132 -3.39 9.46 14.47
N PRO A 133 -4.28 8.50 14.79
CA PRO A 133 -5.17 8.59 15.95
C PRO A 133 -4.42 8.84 17.27
N GLY A 134 -4.73 9.95 17.92
CA GLY A 134 -4.14 10.36 19.20
C GLY A 134 -2.73 10.96 19.12
N LEU A 135 -2.11 11.03 17.93
CA LEU A 135 -0.81 11.66 17.71
C LEU A 135 -0.87 12.88 16.78
N GLY A 136 -1.92 13.01 15.97
CA GLY A 136 -2.07 14.09 14.99
C GLY A 136 -1.23 13.86 13.74
N PRO A 137 -0.76 14.91 13.06
CA PRO A 137 -0.03 14.77 11.81
C PRO A 137 1.34 14.13 12.03
N VAL A 138 1.61 13.06 11.27
CA VAL A 138 2.86 12.30 11.33
C VAL A 138 3.33 11.96 9.92
N THR A 139 4.64 11.78 9.75
CA THR A 139 5.16 11.07 8.59
C THR A 139 5.17 9.59 8.90
N LEU A 140 4.41 8.81 8.12
CA LEU A 140 4.34 7.35 8.23
C LEU A 140 5.02 6.72 7.03
N VAL A 141 5.96 5.81 7.30
CA VAL A 141 6.60 4.94 6.30
C VAL A 141 6.31 3.50 6.68
N VAL A 142 5.83 2.71 5.73
CA VAL A 142 5.53 1.28 5.92
C VAL A 142 6.25 0.49 4.86
N PHE A 143 6.84 -0.64 5.21
CA PHE A 143 7.57 -1.49 4.28
C PHE A 143 7.28 -2.96 4.51
N ARG A 144 7.28 -3.73 3.42
CA ARG A 144 7.00 -5.17 3.44
C ARG A 144 8.23 -5.92 3.97
N MET A 145 8.02 -6.75 4.99
CA MET A 145 9.04 -7.63 5.58
C MET A 145 8.74 -9.12 5.34
N GLY A 146 7.78 -9.43 4.47
CA GLY A 146 7.31 -10.78 4.18
C GLY A 146 5.85 -10.80 3.76
N PRO A 147 5.27 -11.99 3.50
CA PRO A 147 3.89 -12.13 3.03
C PRO A 147 2.82 -11.78 4.08
N ASP A 148 3.19 -11.80 5.36
CA ASP A 148 2.30 -11.65 6.52
C ASP A 148 2.76 -10.54 7.47
N ARG A 149 3.76 -9.74 7.08
CA ARG A 149 4.41 -8.79 7.97
C ARG A 149 4.84 -7.51 7.28
N PHE A 150 4.56 -6.39 7.93
CA PHE A 150 5.09 -5.09 7.57
C PHE A 150 5.87 -4.48 8.74
N GLY A 151 6.89 -3.70 8.43
CA GLY A 151 7.53 -2.79 9.37
C GLY A 151 7.00 -1.38 9.15
N GLY A 152 7.06 -0.57 10.20
CA GLY A 152 6.63 0.83 10.16
C GLY A 152 7.59 1.74 10.89
N LEU A 153 7.78 2.94 10.34
CA LEU A 153 8.43 4.07 10.98
C LEU A 153 7.42 5.22 11.02
N LEU A 154 7.18 5.75 12.21
CA LEU A 154 6.27 6.87 12.42
C LEU A 154 7.05 8.00 13.07
N SER A 155 7.20 9.12 12.36
CA SER A 155 7.88 10.33 12.85
C SER A 155 6.85 11.40 13.18
N SER A 156 6.92 11.95 14.38
CA SER A 156 6.06 13.04 14.85
C SER A 156 6.87 14.12 15.58
N MET A 157 6.28 15.30 15.78
CA MET A 157 6.89 16.39 16.55
C MET A 157 5.97 16.92 17.66
N PRO A 158 5.55 16.06 18.61
CA PRO A 158 4.76 16.53 19.74
C PRO A 158 5.55 17.54 20.56
N SER A 159 4.93 18.68 20.85
CA SER A 159 5.55 19.76 21.66
C SER A 159 6.90 20.24 21.13
N GLY A 160 7.12 20.15 19.81
CA GLY A 160 8.35 20.60 19.15
C GLY A 160 9.53 19.62 19.23
N VAL A 161 9.35 18.44 19.84
CA VAL A 161 10.43 17.42 19.95
C VAL A 161 10.19 16.30 18.96
N ARG A 162 11.18 15.99 18.11
CA ARG A 162 11.06 14.88 17.15
C ARG A 162 11.04 13.54 17.89
N GLN A 163 9.94 12.82 17.72
CA GLN A 163 9.79 11.44 18.17
C GLN A 163 9.72 10.53 16.95
N LEU A 164 10.41 9.39 17.03
CA LEU A 164 10.26 8.29 16.08
C LEU A 164 9.75 7.06 16.80
N ARG A 165 8.77 6.38 16.20
CA ARG A 165 8.25 5.09 16.66
C ARG A 165 8.52 4.03 15.62
N GLN A 166 9.02 2.89 16.08
CA GLN A 166 9.12 1.69 15.26
C GLN A 166 7.91 0.80 15.51
N MET A 167 7.35 0.28 14.44
CA MET A 167 6.15 -0.55 14.51
C MET A 167 6.35 -1.83 13.73
N VAL A 168 5.70 -2.89 14.18
CA VAL A 168 5.54 -4.13 13.42
C VAL A 168 4.05 -4.40 13.28
N PHE A 169 3.64 -4.63 12.03
CA PHE A 169 2.31 -5.12 11.69
C PHE A 169 2.43 -6.60 11.36
N GLN A 170 1.66 -7.43 12.04
CA GLN A 170 1.62 -8.86 11.82
C GLN A 170 0.21 -9.30 11.51
N ARG A 171 0.01 -10.09 10.45
CA ARG A 171 -1.32 -10.60 10.08
C ARG A 171 -1.92 -11.32 11.28
N ALA A 172 -3.13 -10.93 11.66
CA ALA A 172 -3.81 -11.55 12.79
C ALA A 172 -4.11 -13.01 12.45
N SER A 173 -3.63 -13.96 13.25
CA SER A 173 -3.88 -15.38 13.00
C SER A 173 -5.37 -15.69 13.22
N ALA A 174 -6.01 -16.37 12.28
CA ALA A 174 -7.43 -16.76 12.36
C ALA A 174 -7.74 -17.76 13.50
N HIS A 175 -6.72 -18.28 14.20
CA HIS A 175 -6.86 -19.34 15.21
C HIS A 175 -7.39 -18.88 16.57
N GLY A 176 -7.84 -17.63 16.72
CA GLY A 176 -8.44 -17.19 17.98
C GLY A 176 -9.13 -15.84 17.91
N ARG A 177 -10.33 -15.78 17.32
CA ARG A 177 -11.53 -15.09 17.86
C ARG A 177 -12.65 -14.99 16.83
N GLN A 178 -13.87 -15.13 17.35
CA GLN A 178 -15.15 -14.96 16.69
C GLN A 178 -15.20 -13.70 15.83
N ARG A 179 -15.81 -13.84 14.65
CA ARG A 179 -16.06 -12.81 13.64
C ARG A 179 -16.70 -11.56 14.25
N PRO A 180 -15.99 -10.42 14.31
CA PRO A 180 -16.62 -9.13 14.58
C PRO A 180 -17.58 -8.77 13.43
N GLN A 181 -18.73 -8.20 13.74
CA GLN A 181 -19.66 -7.71 12.71
C GLN A 181 -18.99 -6.63 11.88
N SER A 182 -19.01 -6.81 10.56
CA SER A 182 -18.43 -5.91 9.58
C SER A 182 -19.11 -4.54 9.62
N ARG A 183 -18.37 -3.50 10.04
CA ARG A 183 -18.68 -2.14 9.59
C ARG A 183 -18.32 -2.03 8.11
N PRO A 184 -19.09 -1.29 7.29
CA PRO A 184 -18.67 -0.97 5.94
C PRO A 184 -17.38 -0.15 6.02
N VAL A 185 -16.26 -0.73 5.60
CA VAL A 185 -15.05 0.03 5.29
C VAL A 185 -15.31 0.67 3.94
N GLU A 186 -15.18 1.99 3.88
CA GLU A 186 -15.35 2.77 2.66
C GLU A 186 -14.30 2.31 1.64
N ALA A 187 -14.77 1.77 0.52
CA ALA A 187 -13.91 1.35 -0.58
C ALA A 187 -13.15 2.57 -1.13
N CYS A 188 -11.92 2.36 -1.62
CA CYS A 188 -11.20 3.39 -2.35
C CYS A 188 -12.11 3.93 -3.48
N PRO A 189 -12.47 5.23 -3.49
CA PRO A 189 -13.15 5.81 -4.62
C PRO A 189 -12.15 5.92 -5.77
N ASP A 190 -12.48 5.23 -6.86
CA ASP A 190 -11.98 5.35 -8.23
C ASP A 190 -10.46 5.46 -8.41
N CYS A 191 -9.82 4.31 -8.69
CA CYS A 191 -8.54 4.19 -9.41
C CYS A 191 -8.80 3.82 -10.87
#